data_AF-A0A1I5HYC3-F1
#
_entry.id   AF-A0A1I5HYC3-F1
#
_cell.length_a   1.000
_cell.length_b   1.000
_cell.length_c   1.000
_cell.angle_alpha   90.00
_cell.angle_beta   90.00
_cell.angle_gamma   90.00
#
_symmetry.space_group_name_H-M   'P 1'
#
loop_
_entity.id
_entity.type
_entity.pdbx_description
1 polymer ?
#
loop_
_entity_poly.entity_id
_entity_poly.type
_entity_poly.pdbx_seq_one_letter_code
_entity_poly.pdbx_strand_id
1 'polypeptide(L)'
;MHRGSSRPSLGERAADSGVRPAGPLPEPAPPPPRQESAGRHCWVHAPPGTAGTVPGLLVEWRQRPEGWQGRVAYAVPGPHGPVLVEAWFPAGSLEQR
;
A
#
# COMPACT_ATOMS: atom_id res chain seq x y z
N MET A 1 3.31 -37.80 -18.24
CA MET A 1 2.90 -36.40 -18.51
C MET A 1 1.74 -36.06 -17.56
N HIS A 2 2.01 -35.40 -16.44
CA HIS A 2 0.96 -35.02 -15.48
C HIS A 2 0.40 -33.64 -15.83
N ARG A 3 -0.85 -33.59 -16.32
CA ARG A 3 -1.59 -32.33 -16.45
C ARG A 3 -1.94 -31.86 -15.04
N GLY A 4 -1.40 -30.72 -14.63
CA GLY A 4 -1.83 -30.06 -13.40
C GLY A 4 -3.30 -29.70 -13.49
N SER A 5 -4.14 -30.27 -12.61
CA SER A 5 -5.51 -29.83 -12.46
C SER A 5 -5.49 -28.42 -11.89
N SER A 6 -5.87 -27.42 -12.69
CA SER A 6 -6.03 -26.06 -12.19
C SER A 6 -7.18 -26.07 -11.18
N ARG A 7 -6.91 -25.57 -9.97
CA ARG A 7 -7.97 -25.35 -8.98
C ARG A 7 -9.02 -24.40 -9.58
N PRO A 8 -10.30 -24.56 -9.22
CA PRO A 8 -11.35 -23.62 -9.66
C PRO A 8 -10.94 -22.19 -9.33
N SER A 9 -11.15 -21.29 -10.28
CA SER A 9 -10.98 -19.86 -10.10
C SER A 9 -11.88 -19.32 -8.98
N LEU A 10 -11.59 -18.13 -8.48
CA LEU A 10 -12.46 -17.44 -7.53
C LEU A 10 -13.87 -17.23 -8.11
N GLY A 11 -13.98 -16.97 -9.41
CA GLY A 11 -15.26 -16.77 -10.09
C GLY A 11 -16.10 -18.05 -10.15
N GLU A 12 -15.49 -19.19 -10.46
CA GLU A 12 -16.20 -20.49 -10.48
C GLU A 12 -16.71 -20.88 -9.10
N ARG A 13 -15.91 -20.67 -8.04
CA ARG A 13 -16.38 -20.92 -6.67
C ARG A 13 -17.52 -20.00 -6.25
N ALA A 14 -17.53 -18.76 -6.73
CA ALA A 14 -18.62 -17.82 -6.46
C ALA A 14 -19.92 -18.27 -7.15
N ALA A 15 -19.84 -18.77 -8.38
CA ALA A 15 -20.99 -19.30 -9.11
C ALA A 15 -21.60 -20.54 -8.42
N ASP A 16 -20.77 -21.41 -7.86
CA ASP A 16 -21.22 -22.61 -7.13
C ASP A 16 -21.75 -22.32 -5.71
N SER A 17 -21.61 -21.09 -5.20
CA SER A 17 -21.95 -20.78 -3.80
C SER A 17 -23.45 -20.75 -3.49
N GLY A 18 -24.32 -20.86 -4.50
CA GLY A 18 -25.78 -20.79 -4.33
C GLY A 18 -26.31 -19.42 -3.88
N VAL A 19 -25.44 -18.42 -3.74
CA VAL A 19 -25.82 -17.03 -3.46
C VAL A 19 -26.43 -16.45 -4.72
N ARG A 20 -27.76 -16.28 -4.74
CA ARG A 20 -28.43 -15.61 -5.86
C ARG A 20 -27.97 -14.14 -5.91
N PRO A 21 -27.59 -13.60 -7.07
CA PRO A 21 -27.34 -12.17 -7.21
C PRO A 21 -28.60 -11.42 -6.76
N ALA A 22 -28.43 -10.47 -5.85
CA ALA A 22 -29.52 -9.66 -5.34
C ALA A 22 -29.99 -8.68 -6.43
N GLY A 23 -30.92 -9.11 -7.27
CA GLY A 23 -31.60 -8.26 -8.26
C GLY A 23 -30.66 -7.54 -9.25
N PRO A 24 -31.19 -6.61 -10.06
CA PRO A 24 -30.36 -5.69 -10.81
C PRO A 24 -29.55 -4.87 -9.80
N LEU A 25 -28.23 -5.05 -9.81
CA LEU A 25 -27.34 -4.20 -9.04
C LEU A 25 -27.58 -2.75 -9.50
N PRO A 26 -27.73 -1.78 -8.58
CA PRO A 26 -27.64 -0.38 -8.97
C PRO A 26 -26.34 -0.20 -9.75
N GLU A 27 -26.41 0.53 -10.85
CA GLU A 27 -25.25 0.81 -11.69
C GLU A 27 -24.12 1.30 -10.77
N PRO A 28 -22.94 0.66 -10.81
CA PRO A 28 -21.89 0.98 -9.86
C PRO A 28 -21.61 2.47 -9.97
N ALA A 29 -21.82 3.19 -8.88
CA ALA A 29 -21.50 4.60 -8.82
C ALA A 29 -20.05 4.77 -9.33
N PRO A 30 -19.79 5.78 -10.18
CA PRO A 30 -18.44 6.02 -10.65
C PRO A 30 -17.53 6.07 -9.41
N PRO A 31 -16.37 5.38 -9.45
CA PRO A 31 -15.46 5.43 -8.32
C PRO A 31 -15.20 6.90 -7.99
N PRO A 32 -15.12 7.27 -6.70
CA PRO A 32 -14.78 8.63 -6.35
C PRO A 32 -13.52 9.03 -7.14
N PRO A 33 -13.41 10.29 -7.59
CA PRO A 33 -12.20 10.74 -8.27
C PRO A 33 -11.04 10.29 -7.40
N ARG A 34 -10.14 9.50 -7.99
CA ARG A 34 -8.93 9.03 -7.33
C ARG A 34 -8.31 10.33 -6.82
N GLN A 35 -8.35 10.58 -5.51
CA GLN A 35 -7.74 11.79 -4.96
C GLN A 35 -6.32 11.74 -5.50
N GLU A 36 -6.01 12.65 -6.42
CA GLU A 36 -4.67 12.77 -6.97
C GLU A 36 -3.76 12.77 -5.77
N SER A 37 -2.93 11.74 -5.71
CA SER A 37 -2.33 11.23 -4.49
C SER A 37 -1.42 12.27 -3.88
N ALA A 38 -2.01 13.22 -3.16
CA ALA A 38 -1.32 14.02 -2.18
C ALA A 38 -0.68 13.00 -1.26
N GLY A 39 0.66 13.00 -1.20
CA GLY A 39 1.38 12.07 -0.37
C GLY A 39 0.77 12.06 1.03
N ARG A 40 0.62 10.86 1.62
CA ARG A 40 0.00 10.75 2.94
C ARG A 40 1.06 11.06 3.99
N HIS A 41 0.73 11.88 4.98
CA HIS A 41 1.62 12.05 6.12
C HIS A 41 1.70 10.72 6.87
N CYS A 42 2.91 10.35 7.23
CA CYS A 42 3.17 9.19 8.07
C CYS A 42 4.32 9.46 9.02
N TRP A 43 4.35 8.72 10.11
CA TRP A 43 5.51 8.62 10.98
C TRP A 43 6.37 7.45 10.54
N VAL A 44 7.67 7.68 10.40
CA VAL A 44 8.66 6.67 10.05
C VAL A 44 9.41 6.29 11.32
N HIS A 45 9.34 5.01 11.70
CA HIS A 45 10.05 4.50 12.87
C HIS A 45 11.48 4.09 12.52
N ALA A 46 12.45 4.55 13.32
CA ALA A 46 13.87 4.22 13.22
C ALA A 46 14.45 4.35 11.80
N PRO A 47 14.32 5.52 11.14
CA PRO A 47 14.88 5.72 9.81
C PRO A 47 16.42 5.67 9.85
N PRO A 48 17.08 5.20 8.77
CA PRO A 48 18.53 5.30 8.64
C PRO A 48 19.01 6.75 8.84
N GLY A 49 20.07 6.94 9.63
CA GLY A 49 20.68 8.25 9.86
C GLY A 49 19.97 9.14 10.90
N THR A 50 18.86 8.70 11.50
CA THR A 50 18.17 9.47 12.55
C THR A 50 17.71 8.56 13.70
N ALA A 51 17.86 9.01 14.94
CA ALA A 51 17.29 8.29 16.08
C ALA A 51 15.80 8.62 16.23
N GLY A 52 14.99 7.64 16.60
CA GLY A 52 13.57 7.84 16.95
C GLY A 52 12.59 7.74 15.78
N THR A 53 11.48 8.46 15.89
CA THR A 53 10.41 8.50 14.88
C THR A 53 10.36 9.87 14.23
N VAL A 54 10.34 9.93 12.91
CA VAL A 54 10.37 11.20 12.15
C VAL A 54 9.12 11.36 11.29
N PRO A 55 8.67 12.61 11.02
CA PRO A 55 7.59 12.84 10.07
C PRO A 55 8.09 12.60 8.64
N GLY A 56 7.25 12.00 7.82
CA GLY A 56 7.52 11.75 6.41
C GLY A 56 6.26 11.81 5.55
N LEU A 57 6.49 11.82 4.24
CA LEU A 57 5.46 11.81 3.23
C LEU A 57 5.52 10.49 2.46
N LEU A 58 4.50 9.65 2.64
CA LEU A 58 4.33 8.41 1.89
C LEU A 58 3.84 8.73 0.48
N VAL A 59 4.70 8.48 -0.51
CA VAL A 59 4.46 8.84 -1.91
C VAL A 59 4.00 7.66 -2.76
N GLU A 60 4.39 6.43 -2.39
CA GLU A 60 4.14 5.25 -3.22
C GLU A 60 4.07 3.98 -2.36
N TRP A 61 3.25 3.01 -2.78
CA TRP A 61 3.26 1.64 -2.26
C TRP A 61 3.74 0.66 -3.31
N ARG A 62 4.54 -0.33 -2.91
CA ARG A 62 4.88 -1.49 -3.73
C ARG A 62 4.74 -2.79 -2.95
N GLN A 63 4.42 -3.87 -3.65
CA GLN A 63 4.44 -5.23 -3.10
C GLN A 63 5.74 -5.94 -3.49
N ARG A 64 6.39 -6.58 -2.52
CA ARG A 64 7.57 -7.44 -2.70
C ARG A 64 7.30 -8.81 -2.05
N PRO A 65 8.12 -9.85 -2.30
CA PRO A 65 7.95 -11.15 -1.66
C PRO A 65 7.90 -11.09 -0.13
N GLU A 66 8.60 -10.12 0.47
CA GLU A 66 8.68 -9.90 1.92
C GLU A 66 7.49 -9.11 2.48
N GLY A 67 6.61 -8.60 1.60
CA GLY A 67 5.40 -7.86 1.96
C GLY A 67 5.30 -6.48 1.31
N TRP A 68 4.46 -5.63 1.88
CA TRP A 68 4.24 -4.26 1.41
C TRP A 68 5.34 -3.33 1.89
N GLN A 69 5.76 -2.43 0.99
CA GLN A 69 6.72 -1.38 1.28
C GLN A 69 6.18 -0.04 0.82
N GLY A 70 6.37 0.99 1.64
CA GLY A 70 6.04 2.37 1.33
C GLY A 70 7.29 3.17 0.99
N ARG A 71 7.28 3.93 -0.10
CA ARG A 71 8.31 4.92 -0.39
C ARG A 71 7.99 6.19 0.36
N VAL A 72 8.92 6.66 1.17
CA VAL A 72 8.72 7.82 2.04
C VAL A 72 9.81 8.84 1.80
N ALA A 73 9.40 10.10 1.63
CA ALA A 73 10.27 11.27 1.66
C ALA A 73 10.29 11.85 3.08
N TYR A 74 11.47 12.01 3.68
CA TYR A 74 11.64 12.56 5.04
C TYR A 74 12.92 13.39 5.14
N ALA A 75 12.96 14.33 6.08
CA ALA A 75 14.11 15.21 6.28
C ALA A 75 15.01 14.69 7.41
N VAL A 76 16.32 14.65 7.16
CA VAL A 76 17.34 14.30 8.16
C VAL A 76 18.18 15.55 8.46
N PRO A 77 18.38 15.94 9.73
CA PRO A 77 19.28 17.03 10.09
C PRO A 77 20.73 16.75 9.66
N GLY A 78 21.40 17.73 9.08
CA GLY A 78 22.80 17.64 8.67
C GLY A 78 23.59 18.91 9.02
N PRO A 79 24.93 18.85 8.98
CA PRO A 79 25.81 19.96 9.35
C PRO A 79 25.65 21.20 8.45
N HIS A 80 25.09 21.03 7.25
CA HIS A 80 24.84 22.10 6.29
C HIS A 80 23.34 22.38 6.08
N GLY A 81 22.50 21.91 7.01
CA GLY A 81 21.04 21.99 6.92
C GLY A 81 20.37 20.63 6.70
N PRO A 82 19.02 20.61 6.69
CA PRO A 82 18.27 19.38 6.49
C PRO A 82 18.44 18.84 5.07
N VAL A 83 18.60 17.52 4.96
CA VAL A 83 18.66 16.79 3.68
C VAL A 83 17.38 15.99 3.51
N LEU A 84 16.78 16.07 2.32
CA LEU A 84 15.64 15.23 1.97
C LEU A 84 16.13 13.84 1.53
N VAL A 85 15.59 12.80 2.16
CA VAL A 85 15.88 11.41 1.85
C VAL A 85 14.60 10.76 1.35
N GLU A 86 14.70 10.01 0.25
CA GLU A 86 13.64 9.12 -0.21
C GLU A 86 14.09 7.67 -0.08
N ALA A 87 13.33 6.87 0.67
CA ALA A 87 13.66 5.46 0.89
C ALA A 87 12.41 4.59 0.96
N TRP A 88 12.59 3.29 0.72
CA TRP A 88 11.54 2.29 0.87
C TRP A 88 11.58 1.70 2.28
N PHE A 89 10.44 1.66 2.95
CA PHE A 89 10.27 1.11 4.29
C PHE A 89 9.26 -0.04 4.29
N PRO A 90 9.45 -1.08 5.13
CA PRO A 90 8.40 -2.05 5.40
C PRO A 90 7.14 -1.35 5.94
N ALA A 91 5.95 -1.85 5.58
CA ALA A 91 4.69 -1.25 6.04
C ALA A 91 4.58 -1.17 7.57
N GLY A 92 5.12 -2.16 8.30
CA GLY A 92 5.14 -2.17 9.77
C GLY A 92 6.03 -1.10 10.42
N SER A 93 6.84 -0.38 9.63
CA SER A 93 7.66 0.74 10.09
C SER A 93 7.00 2.10 9.87
N LEU A 94 5.77 2.13 9.32
CA LEU A 94 5.03 3.34 8.96
C LEU A 94 3.71 3.42 9.72
N GLU A 95 3.46 4.54 10.39
CA GLU A 95 2.19 4.86 11.06
C GLU A 95 1.52 6.06 10.37
N GLN A 96 0.34 5.85 9.77
CA GLN A 96 -0.49 6.95 9.25
C GLN A 96 -1.36 7.51 10.38
N ARG A 97 -1.50 8.82 10.46
CA ARG A 97 -2.37 9.52 11.43
C ARG A 97 -3.54 10.21 10.75
#